data_AF-L8HDG3-F1
#
_entry.id   AF-L8HDG3-F1
#
_cell.length_a   1.000
_cell.length_b   1.000
_cell.length_c   1.000
_cell.angle_alpha   90.00
_cell.angle_beta   90.00
_cell.angle_gamma   90.00
#
_symmetry.space_group_name_H-M   'P 1'
#
loop_
_entity.id
_entity.type
_entity.pdbx_description
1 polymer ?
#
loop_
_entity_poly.entity_id
_entity_poly.type
_entity_poly.pdbx_seq_one_letter_code
_entity_poly.pdbx_strand_id
1 'polypeptide(L)'
;MERTEVKVRRAVKEDAPLLAWAVLESTRGHQARGFMDVRFSFLLPEREDEVLRVLRQMVEDDAPTCVRWDGFLVAELDSQAAAVLCCCGPREKPFDEYYALVERVVASQGWPAEWVDSLHQKYGRLTQV
;
A
#
# COMPACT_ATOMS: atom_id res chain seq x y z
N MET A 1 -28.96 -23.46 12.09
CA MET A 1 -27.76 -22.78 11.58
C MET A 1 -28.18 -21.37 11.26
N GLU A 2 -27.70 -20.38 12.00
CA GLU A 2 -27.82 -18.99 11.54
C GLU A 2 -27.02 -18.81 10.26
N ARG A 3 -27.55 -18.01 9.34
CA ARG A 3 -26.93 -17.76 8.04
C ARG A 3 -25.97 -16.58 8.21
N THR A 4 -24.67 -16.81 8.03
CA THR A 4 -23.67 -15.75 7.98
C THR A 4 -24.04 -14.71 6.93
N GLU A 5 -24.02 -13.43 7.31
CA GLU A 5 -24.27 -12.33 6.39
C GLU A 5 -22.96 -11.95 5.68
N VAL A 6 -22.98 -11.92 4.35
CA VAL A 6 -21.84 -11.51 3.53
C VAL A 6 -22.20 -10.22 2.79
N LYS A 7 -21.39 -9.18 2.94
CA LYS A 7 -21.54 -7.89 2.24
C LYS A 7 -20.24 -7.49 1.56
N VAL A 8 -20.33 -6.74 0.47
CA VAL A 8 -19.17 -6.10 -0.16
C VAL A 8 -19.44 -4.61 -0.23
N ARG A 9 -18.49 -3.80 0.21
CA ARG A 9 -18.57 -2.34 0.17
C ARG A 9 -17.30 -1.72 -0.37
N ARG A 10 -17.37 -0.44 -0.75
CA ARG A 10 -16.17 0.37 -0.97
C ARG A 10 -15.39 0.47 0.34
N ALA A 11 -14.08 0.40 0.24
CA ALA A 11 -13.24 0.70 1.39
C ALA A 11 -13.38 2.18 1.77
N VAL A 12 -13.14 2.44 3.04
CA VAL A 12 -13.06 3.77 3.63
C VAL A 12 -11.65 3.96 4.23
N LYS A 13 -11.31 5.19 4.60
CA LYS A 13 -9.97 5.51 5.13
C LYS A 13 -9.65 4.71 6.40
N GLU A 14 -10.66 4.40 7.20
CA GLU A 14 -10.55 3.63 8.45
C GLU A 14 -10.12 2.18 8.23
N ASP A 15 -10.31 1.62 7.02
CA ASP A 15 -9.84 0.29 6.67
C ASP A 15 -8.32 0.23 6.47
N ALA A 16 -7.61 1.37 6.55
CA ALA A 16 -6.19 1.48 6.20
C ALA A 16 -5.26 0.41 6.79
N PRO A 17 -5.39 -0.03 8.07
CA PRO A 17 -4.58 -1.13 8.58
C PRO A 17 -4.76 -2.43 7.78
N LEU A 18 -6.02 -2.78 7.47
CA LEU A 18 -6.35 -3.97 6.68
C LEU A 18 -5.88 -3.82 5.22
N LEU A 19 -6.05 -2.63 4.64
CA LEU A 19 -5.62 -2.35 3.27
C LEU A 19 -4.09 -2.37 3.13
N ALA A 20 -3.35 -1.85 4.10
CA ALA A 20 -1.89 -1.90 4.13
C ALA A 20 -1.37 -3.34 4.14
N TRP A 21 -1.98 -4.19 4.97
CA TRP A 21 -1.73 -5.62 4.96
C TRP A 21 -2.06 -6.25 3.60
N ALA A 22 -3.23 -5.94 3.03
CA ALA A 22 -3.64 -6.48 1.74
C ALA A 22 -2.68 -6.07 0.60
N VAL A 23 -2.18 -4.83 0.60
CA VAL A 23 -1.16 -4.38 -0.34
C VAL A 23 0.11 -5.20 -0.19
N LEU A 24 0.64 -5.37 1.03
CA LEU A 24 1.83 -6.17 1.29
C LEU A 24 1.66 -7.61 0.78
N GLU A 25 0.61 -8.30 1.23
CA GLU A 25 0.33 -9.69 0.89
C GLU A 25 0.08 -9.89 -0.60
N SER A 26 -0.63 -8.96 -1.26
CA SER A 26 -0.86 -9.03 -2.70
C SER A 26 0.45 -9.03 -3.50
N THR A 27 1.47 -8.31 -3.01
CA THR A 27 2.79 -8.28 -3.67
C THR A 27 3.66 -9.51 -3.35
N ARG A 28 3.37 -10.22 -2.25
CA ARG A 28 4.02 -11.49 -1.86
C ARG A 28 3.45 -12.67 -2.63
N GLY A 29 2.13 -12.69 -2.84
CA GLY A 29 1.45 -13.83 -3.45
C GLY A 29 1.66 -15.11 -2.61
N HIS A 30 2.37 -16.08 -3.14
CA HIS A 30 2.71 -17.33 -2.44
C HIS A 30 4.14 -17.36 -1.88
N GLN A 31 4.89 -16.27 -2.06
CA GLN A 31 6.29 -16.16 -1.67
C GLN A 31 6.43 -15.57 -0.27
N ALA A 32 7.56 -15.82 0.39
CA ALA A 32 7.86 -15.22 1.69
C ALA A 32 8.11 -13.70 1.61
N ARG A 33 8.49 -13.19 0.43
CA ARG A 33 8.80 -11.78 0.19
C ARG A 33 8.29 -11.35 -1.19
N GLY A 34 7.75 -10.15 -1.25
CA GLY A 34 7.19 -9.52 -2.45
C GLY A 34 7.88 -8.22 -2.84
N PHE A 35 7.28 -7.52 -3.81
CA PHE A 35 7.78 -6.23 -4.29
C PHE A 35 7.91 -5.20 -3.17
N MET A 36 6.92 -5.10 -2.28
CA MET A 36 6.97 -4.14 -1.17
C MET A 36 8.06 -4.49 -0.15
N ASP A 37 8.23 -5.77 0.17
CA ASP A 37 9.32 -6.22 1.05
C ASP A 37 10.68 -5.82 0.47
N VAL A 38 10.92 -6.05 -0.82
CA VAL A 38 12.20 -5.71 -1.45
C VAL A 38 12.39 -4.20 -1.53
N ARG A 39 11.35 -3.46 -1.95
CA ARG A 39 11.39 -1.99 -2.06
C ARG A 39 11.76 -1.33 -0.73
N PHE A 40 11.19 -1.81 0.37
CA PHE A 40 11.44 -1.23 1.68
C PHE A 40 12.54 -1.94 2.48
N SER A 41 13.04 -3.12 2.06
CA SER A 41 14.08 -3.86 2.80
C SER A 41 15.42 -3.15 2.95
N PHE A 42 15.75 -2.22 2.05
CA PHE A 42 16.94 -1.38 2.21
C PHE A 42 16.72 -0.27 3.24
N LEU A 43 15.47 0.08 3.53
CA LEU A 43 15.07 1.23 4.34
C LEU A 43 14.60 0.82 5.74
N LEU A 44 14.05 -0.38 5.85
CA LEU A 44 13.52 -0.97 7.06
C LEU A 44 14.27 -2.29 7.28
N PRO A 45 15.01 -2.46 8.40
CA PRO A 45 15.50 -3.79 8.78
C PRO A 45 14.29 -4.71 8.81
N GLU A 46 14.41 -5.97 8.34
CA GLU A 46 13.33 -6.93 8.00
C GLU A 46 12.20 -7.07 9.05
N ARG A 47 11.42 -6.00 9.21
CA ARG A 47 10.45 -5.74 10.25
C ARG A 47 9.17 -5.38 9.55
N GLU A 48 8.32 -6.39 9.42
CA GLU A 48 7.03 -6.28 8.76
C GLU A 48 6.19 -5.14 9.35
N ASP A 49 6.29 -4.89 10.66
CA ASP A 49 5.57 -3.81 11.34
C ASP A 49 5.95 -2.42 10.80
N GLU A 50 7.21 -2.20 10.47
CA GLU A 50 7.64 -0.94 9.86
C GLU A 50 7.14 -0.81 8.42
N VAL A 51 7.14 -1.91 7.65
CA VAL A 51 6.65 -1.93 6.27
C VAL A 51 5.15 -1.63 6.26
N LEU A 52 4.39 -2.27 7.15
CA LEU A 52 2.96 -2.02 7.32
C LEU A 52 2.68 -0.58 7.77
N ARG A 53 3.53 0.00 8.63
CA ARG A 53 3.41 1.41 9.05
C ARG A 53 3.56 2.37 7.87
N VAL A 54 4.54 2.13 6.99
CA VAL A 54 4.74 2.91 5.76
C VAL A 54 3.58 2.72 4.78
N LEU A 55 3.18 1.48 4.52
CA LEU A 55 2.08 1.17 3.62
C LEU A 55 0.75 1.77 4.11
N ARG A 56 0.51 1.78 5.41
CA ARG A 56 -0.67 2.43 6.01
C ARG A 56 -0.69 3.92 5.70
N GLN A 57 0.43 4.62 5.85
CA GLN A 57 0.51 6.04 5.51
C GLN A 57 0.26 6.27 4.02
N MET A 58 0.80 5.40 3.15
CA MET A 58 0.55 5.47 1.70
C MET A 58 -0.93 5.28 1.35
N VAL A 59 -1.62 4.36 2.04
CA VAL A 59 -3.05 4.11 1.84
C VAL A 59 -3.90 5.29 2.32
N GLU A 60 -3.55 5.89 3.46
CA GLU A 60 -4.27 7.00 4.10
C GLU A 60 -4.03 8.36 3.41
N ASP A 61 -2.98 8.49 2.59
CA ASP A 61 -2.64 9.72 1.90
C ASP A 61 -3.70 10.10 0.84
N ASP A 62 -3.90 11.40 0.66
CA ASP A 62 -4.92 11.93 -0.24
C ASP A 62 -4.49 11.91 -1.72
N ALA A 63 -3.20 11.65 -2.02
CA ALA A 63 -2.70 11.55 -3.39
C ALA A 63 -3.41 10.43 -4.19
N PRO A 64 -3.79 10.68 -5.45
CA PRO A 64 -4.59 9.76 -6.26
C PRO A 64 -3.75 8.60 -6.81
N THR A 65 -3.27 7.73 -5.92
CA THR A 65 -2.38 6.61 -6.25
C THR A 65 -3.10 5.27 -6.25
N CYS A 66 -2.51 4.26 -6.90
CA CYS A 66 -3.04 2.89 -6.96
C CYS A 66 -3.25 2.24 -5.58
N VAL A 67 -2.58 2.75 -4.54
CA VAL A 67 -2.68 2.25 -3.16
C VAL A 67 -3.60 3.08 -2.27
N ARG A 68 -4.14 4.22 -2.73
CA ARG A 68 -5.11 4.99 -1.94
C ARG A 68 -6.39 4.17 -1.69
N TRP A 69 -6.89 4.25 -0.46
CA TRP A 69 -8.03 3.48 0.05
C TRP A 69 -9.27 3.42 -0.86
N ASP A 70 -9.55 4.48 -1.62
CA ASP A 70 -10.71 4.58 -2.52
C ASP A 70 -10.68 3.62 -3.72
N GLY A 71 -9.52 2.99 -3.96
CA GLY A 71 -9.32 1.96 -4.96
C GLY A 71 -9.64 0.54 -4.49
N PHE A 72 -10.23 0.34 -3.30
CA PHE A 72 -10.39 -0.99 -2.71
C PHE A 72 -11.86 -1.33 -2.46
N LEU A 73 -12.17 -2.63 -2.47
CA LEU A 73 -13.43 -3.18 -1.96
C LEU A 73 -13.13 -4.04 -0.74
N VAL A 74 -14.00 -3.97 0.26
CA VAL A 74 -13.93 -4.79 1.48
C VAL A 74 -15.12 -5.74 1.49
N ALA A 75 -14.84 -7.03 1.66
CA ALA A 75 -15.85 -8.02 1.97
C ALA A 75 -15.99 -8.13 3.49
N GLU A 76 -17.22 -8.13 3.98
CA GLU A 76 -17.57 -8.24 5.39
C GLU A 76 -18.33 -9.54 5.64
N LEU A 77 -18.00 -10.20 6.76
CA LEU A 77 -18.74 -11.32 7.32
C LEU A 77 -19.28 -10.88 8.68
N ASP A 78 -20.60 -10.88 8.85
CA ASP A 78 -21.27 -10.44 10.09
C ASP A 78 -20.77 -9.06 10.56
N SER A 79 -20.65 -8.12 9.63
CA SER A 79 -20.14 -6.75 9.81
C SER A 79 -18.66 -6.64 10.23
N GLN A 80 -17.88 -7.72 10.13
CA GLN A 80 -16.43 -7.70 10.31
C GLN A 80 -15.73 -7.81 8.96
N ALA A 81 -14.74 -6.96 8.71
CA ALA A 81 -13.94 -7.03 7.49
C ALA A 81 -13.20 -8.37 7.42
N ALA A 82 -13.39 -9.11 6.33
CA ALA A 82 -12.91 -10.47 6.16
C ALA A 82 -11.96 -10.64 4.96
N ALA A 83 -12.10 -9.80 3.93
CA ALA A 83 -11.21 -9.81 2.78
C ALA A 83 -11.19 -8.45 2.08
N VAL A 84 -10.16 -8.24 1.26
CA VAL A 84 -9.97 -7.02 0.47
C VAL A 84 -9.69 -7.37 -0.98
N LEU A 85 -10.32 -6.66 -1.90
CA LEU A 85 -9.94 -6.65 -3.30
C LEU A 85 -9.18 -5.35 -3.61
N CYS A 86 -7.91 -5.49 -4.01
CA CYS A 86 -7.01 -4.37 -4.31
C CYS A 86 -7.22 -3.85 -5.74
N CYS A 87 -6.83 -2.59 -5.98
CA CYS A 87 -6.75 -2.00 -7.32
C CYS A 87 -8.08 -1.96 -8.12
N CYS A 88 -9.21 -1.83 -7.46
CA CYS A 88 -10.55 -1.64 -8.02
C CYS A 88 -10.90 -0.18 -8.37
N GLY A 89 -9.91 0.70 -8.49
CA GLY A 89 -10.08 2.14 -8.76
C GLY A 89 -10.21 2.47 -10.27
N PRO A 90 -10.81 3.63 -10.62
CA PRO A 90 -10.96 4.06 -12.00
C PRO A 90 -9.59 4.26 -12.67
N ARG A 91 -9.59 4.17 -14.00
CA ARG A 91 -8.48 4.11 -14.97
C ARG A 91 -7.37 5.20 -14.87
N GLU A 92 -7.42 6.10 -13.88
CA GLU A 92 -6.67 7.36 -13.80
C GLU A 92 -5.93 7.50 -12.45
N LYS A 93 -4.97 6.62 -12.19
CA LYS A 93 -4.05 6.73 -11.04
C LYS A 93 -2.61 6.68 -11.57
N PRO A 94 -2.01 7.84 -11.91
CA PRO A 94 -0.72 7.89 -12.58
C PRO A 94 0.40 7.38 -11.67
N PHE A 95 1.39 6.72 -12.27
CA PHE A 95 2.55 6.20 -11.53
C PHE A 95 3.42 7.31 -10.95
N ASP A 96 3.47 8.50 -11.56
CA ASP A 96 4.23 9.65 -11.06
C ASP A 96 3.76 10.07 -9.65
N GLU A 97 2.45 10.09 -9.42
CA GLU A 97 1.87 10.36 -8.10
C GLU A 97 2.22 9.28 -7.08
N TYR A 98 2.32 8.02 -7.51
CA TYR A 98 2.77 6.94 -6.65
C TYR A 98 4.24 7.11 -6.23
N TYR A 99 5.14 7.51 -7.13
CA TYR A 99 6.54 7.75 -6.76
C TYR A 99 6.69 8.96 -5.84
N ALA A 100 6.02 10.07 -6.15
CA ALA A 100 5.99 11.25 -5.30
C ALA A 100 5.43 10.95 -3.89
N LEU A 101 4.41 10.08 -3.81
CA LEU A 101 3.90 9.57 -2.53
C LEU A 101 4.96 8.78 -1.77
N VAL A 102 5.65 7.84 -2.41
CA VAL A 102 6.70 7.06 -1.75
C VAL A 102 7.79 7.98 -1.19
N GLU A 103 8.27 8.95 -1.97
CA GLU A 103 9.28 9.91 -1.52
C GLU A 103 8.82 10.74 -0.31
N ARG A 104 7.60 11.27 -0.36
CA ARG A 104 7.02 12.04 0.74
C ARG A 104 6.85 11.21 2.01
N VAL A 105 6.30 10.01 1.89
CA VAL A 105 6.09 9.10 3.04
C VAL A 105 7.43 8.72 3.65
N VAL A 106 8.42 8.39 2.82
CA VAL A 106 9.79 8.09 3.27
C VAL A 106 10.43 9.29 3.97
N ALA A 107 10.35 10.49 3.39
CA ALA A 107 10.89 11.70 4.00
C ALA A 107 10.22 12.00 5.36
N SER A 108 8.91 11.74 5.49
CA SER A 108 8.18 11.93 6.75
C SER A 108 8.63 10.99 7.88
N GLN A 109 9.36 9.92 7.56
CA GLN A 109 9.94 9.02 8.57
C GLN A 109 11.22 9.57 9.20
N GLY A 110 11.70 10.75 8.77
CA GLY A 110 12.96 11.32 9.23
C GLY A 110 14.19 10.56 8.71
N TRP A 111 14.06 9.88 7.56
CA TRP A 111 15.18 9.17 6.95
C TRP A 111 16.13 10.15 6.26
N PRO A 112 17.45 9.84 6.21
CA PRO A 112 18.43 10.79 5.71
C PRO A 112 18.22 11.07 4.21
N ALA A 113 18.42 12.32 3.78
CA ALA A 113 18.15 12.76 2.41
C ALA A 113 18.95 11.97 1.37
N GLU A 114 20.20 11.60 1.70
CA GLU A 114 21.06 10.80 0.83
C GLU A 114 20.51 9.38 0.55
N TRP A 115 19.54 8.92 1.36
CA TRP A 115 18.86 7.64 1.14
C TRP A 115 17.72 7.76 0.14
N VAL A 116 16.99 8.89 0.14
CA VAL A 116 16.01 9.23 -0.90
C VAL A 116 16.70 9.35 -2.25
N ASP A 117 17.85 10.02 -2.28
CA ASP A 117 18.68 10.16 -3.48
C ASP A 117 19.18 8.80 -4.01
N SER A 118 19.47 7.85 -3.11
CA SER A 118 19.87 6.50 -3.49
C SER A 118 18.74 5.70 -4.17
N LEU A 119 17.47 5.95 -3.79
CA LEU A 119 16.31 5.35 -4.45
C LEU A 119 16.19 5.86 -5.89
N HIS A 120 16.45 7.15 -6.11
CA HIS A 120 16.49 7.76 -7.44
C HIS A 120 17.62 7.23 -8.30
N GLN A 121 18.80 6.98 -7.74
CA GLN A 121 19.93 6.40 -8.49
C GLN A 121 19.74 4.92 -8.81
N LYS A 122 19.27 4.11 -7.85
CA LYS A 122 19.20 2.65 -7.98
C LYS A 122 18.01 2.17 -8.81
N TYR A 123 16.90 2.90 -8.78
CA TYR A 123 15.68 2.59 -9.53
C TYR A 123 15.39 3.62 -10.63
N GLY A 124 16.45 4.29 -11.12
CA GLY A 124 16.41 5.44 -12.03
C GLY A 124 15.26 5.50 -13.03
N ARG A 125 14.51 6.61 -12.95
CA ARG A 125 13.42 7.07 -13.84
C ARG A 125 12.45 5.98 -14.29
N LEU A 126 11.51 5.62 -13.42
CA LEU A 126 10.26 4.98 -13.86
C LEU A 126 9.27 5.99 -14.50
N THR A 127 9.74 7.18 -14.89
CA THR A 127 8.97 8.30 -15.45
C THR A 127 9.38 8.69 -16.89
N GLN A 128 10.02 7.79 -17.64
CA GLN A 128 10.14 7.96 -19.10
C GLN A 128 9.42 6.82 -19.81
N VAL A 129 8.11 7.00 -20.00
CA VAL A 129 7.36 6.41 -21.12
C VAL A 129 7.13 7.50 -22.14
#